data_AF-A0A2G1YLN6-F1
#
_entry.id   AF-A0A2G1YLN6-F1
#
_cell.length_a   1.000
_cell.length_b   1.000
_cell.length_c   1.000
_cell.angle_alpha   90.00
_cell.angle_beta   90.00
_cell.angle_gamma   90.00
#
_symmetry.space_group_name_H-M   'P 1'
#
loop_
_entity.id
_entity.type
_entity.pdbx_description
1 polymer ?
#
loop_
_entity_poly.entity_id
_entity_poly.type
_entity_poly.pdbx_seq_one_letter_code
_entity_poly.pdbx_strand_id
1 'polypeptide(L)'
;MILPILAQIRTVARSGDTIRAWRMLSDAGLLQSDDVEALSLKGRLLKDRAARSDATERSALLAQAQAAYMQAAGVRPATYPLINAATLAFLNGCPDEASRLARAVLALLDNGNHEPETRYWL
;
A
#
# COMPACT_ATOMS: atom_id res chain seq x y z
N MET A 1 -5.36 -17.37 11.45
CA MET A 1 -5.83 -17.65 10.06
C MET A 1 -5.99 -16.34 9.29
N ILE A 2 -4.91 -15.55 9.15
CA ILE A 2 -4.95 -14.17 8.62
C ILE A 2 -4.84 -14.15 7.08
N LEU A 3 -4.07 -15.05 6.49
CA LEU A 3 -3.89 -15.12 5.03
C LEU A 3 -5.20 -15.36 4.25
N PRO A 4 -6.12 -16.26 4.67
CA PRO A 4 -7.37 -16.48 3.95
C PRO A 4 -8.31 -15.26 3.97
N ILE A 5 -8.35 -14.50 5.07
CA ILE A 5 -9.20 -13.30 5.15
C ILE A 5 -8.63 -12.15 4.30
N LEU A 6 -7.31 -11.94 4.30
CA LEU A 6 -6.66 -10.94 3.45
C LEU A 6 -6.86 -11.22 1.95
N ALA A 7 -6.83 -12.49 1.54
CA ALA A 7 -7.13 -12.89 0.16
C ALA A 7 -8.57 -12.53 -0.23
N GLN A 8 -9.55 -12.81 0.64
CA GLN A 8 -10.96 -12.45 0.41
C GLN A 8 -11.15 -10.94 0.31
N ILE A 9 -10.56 -10.16 1.23
CA ILE A 9 -10.64 -8.70 1.19
C ILE A 9 -10.03 -8.17 -0.11
N ARG A 10 -8.90 -8.74 -0.57
CA ARG A 10 -8.26 -8.37 -1.83
C ARG A 10 -9.15 -8.66 -3.03
N THR A 11 -9.86 -9.78 -3.04
CA THR A 11 -10.83 -10.10 -4.10
C THR A 11 -11.97 -9.08 -4.15
N VAL A 12 -12.54 -8.73 -3.00
CA VAL A 12 -13.61 -7.70 -2.92
C VAL A 12 -13.09 -6.32 -3.33
N ALA A 13 -11.87 -5.96 -2.95
CA ALA A 13 -11.25 -4.71 -3.40
C ALA A 13 -11.06 -4.68 -4.93
N ARG A 14 -10.63 -5.80 -5.53
CA ARG A 14 -10.43 -5.94 -6.98
C ARG A 14 -11.72 -5.89 -7.79
N SER A 15 -12.86 -6.25 -7.21
CA SER A 15 -14.17 -6.08 -7.85
C SER A 15 -14.68 -4.62 -7.80
N GLY A 16 -13.93 -3.70 -7.18
CA GLY A 16 -14.26 -2.28 -7.10
C GLY A 16 -15.09 -1.88 -5.87
N ASP A 17 -15.51 -2.85 -5.04
CA ASP A 17 -16.27 -2.62 -3.79
C ASP A 17 -15.31 -2.30 -2.63
N THR A 18 -14.67 -1.14 -2.73
CA THR A 18 -13.66 -0.68 -1.77
C THR A 18 -14.23 -0.39 -0.39
N ILE A 19 -15.53 -0.04 -0.31
CA ILE A 19 -16.23 0.21 0.96
C ILE A 19 -16.39 -1.10 1.73
N ARG A 20 -16.86 -2.16 1.07
CA ARG A 20 -16.99 -3.48 1.70
C ARG A 20 -15.62 -4.04 2.09
N ALA A 21 -14.62 -3.91 1.22
CA ALA A 21 -13.26 -4.34 1.54
C ALA A 21 -12.70 -3.61 2.78
N TRP A 22 -12.94 -2.31 2.91
CA TRP A 22 -12.55 -1.55 4.10
C TRP A 22 -13.24 -2.03 5.38
N ARG A 23 -14.56 -2.28 5.32
CA ARG A 23 -15.32 -2.83 6.44
C ARG A 23 -14.77 -4.19 6.88
N MET A 24 -14.54 -5.10 5.94
CA MET A 24 -13.95 -6.40 6.24
C MET A 24 -12.56 -6.30 6.89
N LEU A 25 -11.72 -5.35 6.45
CA LEU A 25 -10.41 -5.10 7.05
C LEU A 25 -10.56 -4.57 8.49
N SER A 26 -11.53 -3.68 8.73
CA SER A 26 -11.87 -3.15 10.06
C SER A 26 -12.40 -4.23 11.00
N ASP A 27 -13.38 -5.00 10.55
CA ASP A 27 -14.06 -6.04 11.34
C ASP A 27 -13.09 -7.19 11.71
N ALA A 28 -12.10 -7.44 10.86
CA ALA A 28 -11.01 -8.38 11.14
C ALA A 28 -9.96 -7.82 12.13
N GLY A 29 -10.07 -6.57 12.58
CA GLY A 29 -9.11 -5.92 13.48
C GLY A 29 -7.79 -5.56 12.81
N LEU A 30 -7.73 -5.54 11.47
CA LEU A 30 -6.48 -5.42 10.71
C LEU A 30 -6.08 -3.98 10.38
N LEU A 31 -6.93 -2.98 10.69
CA LEU A 31 -6.60 -1.58 10.45
C LEU A 31 -5.39 -1.07 11.25
N GLN A 32 -5.12 -1.68 12.41
CA GLN A 32 -3.99 -1.38 13.30
C GLN A 32 -2.94 -2.49 13.30
N SER A 33 -3.02 -3.42 12.35
CA SER A 33 -2.07 -4.53 12.26
C SER A 33 -0.75 -4.06 11.67
N ASP A 34 0.37 -4.57 12.21
CA ASP A 34 1.71 -4.42 11.64
C ASP A 34 2.05 -5.52 10.61
N ASP A 35 1.09 -6.39 10.28
CA ASP A 35 1.27 -7.40 9.24
C ASP A 35 1.48 -6.75 7.86
N VAL A 36 2.53 -7.17 7.17
CA VAL A 36 2.99 -6.55 5.90
C VAL A 36 1.91 -6.59 4.82
N GLU A 37 1.15 -7.69 4.74
CA GLU A 37 0.08 -7.84 3.75
C GLU A 37 -1.15 -7.02 4.13
N ALA A 38 -1.50 -6.94 5.42
CA ALA A 38 -2.55 -6.07 5.93
C ALA A 38 -2.24 -4.58 5.68
N LEU A 39 -1.00 -4.15 5.97
CA LEU A 39 -0.52 -2.78 5.71
C LEU A 39 -0.57 -2.44 4.22
N SER A 40 -0.08 -3.35 3.36
CA SER A 40 -0.12 -3.17 1.91
C SER A 40 -1.55 -3.09 1.37
N LEU A 41 -2.47 -3.89 1.92
CA LEU A 41 -3.89 -3.85 1.57
C LEU A 41 -4.57 -2.57 2.06
N LYS A 42 -4.26 -2.12 3.28
CA LYS A 42 -4.72 -0.82 3.82
C LYS A 42 -4.28 0.33 2.91
N GLY A 43 -3.00 0.35 2.52
CA GLY A 43 -2.47 1.35 1.59
C GLY A 43 -3.20 1.37 0.26
N ARG A 44 -3.50 0.19 -0.31
CA ARG A 44 -4.29 0.08 -1.54
C ARG A 44 -5.70 0.64 -1.38
N LEU A 45 -6.42 0.27 -0.33
CA LEU A 45 -7.79 0.73 -0.11
C LEU A 45 -7.87 2.24 0.11
N LEU A 46 -6.90 2.81 0.83
CA LEU A 46 -6.79 4.26 1.02
C LEU A 46 -6.50 4.98 -0.31
N LYS A 47 -5.58 4.44 -1.14
CA LYS A 47 -5.31 4.95 -2.49
C LYS A 47 -6.58 4.94 -3.36
N ASP A 48 -7.30 3.82 -3.36
CA ASP A 48 -8.51 3.67 -4.17
C ASP A 48 -9.63 4.62 -3.69
N ARG A 49 -9.72 4.89 -2.37
CA ARG A 49 -10.61 5.91 -1.82
C ARG A 49 -10.19 7.32 -2.22
N ALA A 50 -8.89 7.65 -2.12
CA ALA A 50 -8.34 8.95 -2.52
C ALA A 50 -8.61 9.27 -4.00
N ALA A 51 -8.66 8.24 -4.85
CA ALA A 51 -9.01 8.38 -6.27
C ALA A 51 -10.45 8.89 -6.51
N ARG A 52 -11.35 8.75 -5.54
CA ARG A 52 -12.77 9.13 -5.62
C ARG A 52 -13.14 10.32 -4.73
N SER A 53 -12.20 10.83 -3.94
CA SER A 53 -12.39 11.94 -3.01
C SER A 53 -12.14 13.30 -3.66
N ASP A 54 -12.67 14.36 -3.04
CA ASP A 54 -12.31 15.74 -3.37
C ASP A 54 -10.84 16.06 -3.03
N ALA A 55 -10.36 17.24 -3.41
CA ALA A 55 -8.95 17.60 -3.28
C ALA A 55 -8.45 17.60 -1.82
N THR A 56 -9.29 18.01 -0.87
CA THR A 56 -8.93 18.13 0.55
C THR A 56 -8.80 16.75 1.18
N GLU A 57 -9.81 15.89 1.00
CA GLU A 57 -9.77 14.53 1.52
C GLU A 57 -8.71 13.67 0.82
N ARG A 58 -8.54 13.88 -0.50
CA ARG A 58 -7.58 13.14 -1.31
C ARG A 58 -6.17 13.24 -0.75
N SER A 59 -5.71 14.44 -0.39
CA SER A 59 -4.33 14.62 0.10
C SER A 59 -4.09 13.84 1.41
N ALA A 60 -5.03 13.95 2.36
CA ALA A 60 -4.95 13.23 3.63
C ALA A 60 -4.97 11.70 3.44
N LEU A 61 -5.79 11.20 2.52
CA LEU A 61 -5.87 9.77 2.21
C LEU A 61 -4.60 9.25 1.51
N LEU A 62 -4.04 10.02 0.58
CA LEU A 62 -2.76 9.68 -0.06
C LEU A 62 -1.61 9.62 0.96
N ALA A 63 -1.56 10.57 1.90
CA ALA A 63 -0.56 10.56 2.97
C ALA A 63 -0.70 9.33 3.89
N GLN A 64 -1.93 8.98 4.29
CA GLN A 64 -2.18 7.77 5.07
C GLN A 64 -1.83 6.49 4.30
N ALA A 65 -2.14 6.45 3.00
CA ALA A 65 -1.78 5.32 2.13
C ALA A 65 -0.26 5.17 2.03
N GLN A 66 0.46 6.28 1.86
CA GLN A 66 1.93 6.30 1.80
C GLN A 66 2.51 5.78 3.11
N ALA A 67 2.01 6.25 4.26
CA ALA A 67 2.46 5.81 5.58
C ALA A 67 2.28 4.30 5.78
N ALA A 68 1.15 3.72 5.37
CA ALA A 68 0.91 2.28 5.46
C ALA A 68 1.92 1.47 4.63
N TYR A 69 2.21 1.91 3.40
CA TYR A 69 3.23 1.26 2.56
C TYR A 69 4.66 1.43 3.10
N MET A 70 4.99 2.59 3.67
CA MET A 70 6.27 2.82 4.32
C MET A 70 6.46 1.95 5.56
N GLN A 71 5.41 1.77 6.35
CA GLN A 71 5.42 0.85 7.49
C GLN A 71 5.64 -0.59 7.03
N ALA A 72 4.94 -1.02 5.96
CA ALA A 72 5.14 -2.36 5.38
C ALA A 72 6.58 -2.58 4.92
N ALA A 73 7.17 -1.60 4.22
CA ALA A 73 8.57 -1.65 3.78
C ALA A 73 9.57 -1.66 4.94
N GLY A 74 9.25 -0.99 6.05
CA GLY A 74 10.08 -0.97 7.25
C GLY A 74 10.08 -2.30 8.00
N VAL A 75 8.95 -3.02 8.02
CA VAL A 75 8.85 -4.37 8.61
C VAL A 75 9.55 -5.40 7.73
N ARG A 76 9.30 -5.35 6.42
CA ARG A 76 9.88 -6.28 5.45
C ARG A 76 10.24 -5.55 4.15
N PRO A 77 11.54 -5.31 3.90
CA PRO A 77 11.99 -4.63 2.70
C PRO A 77 11.51 -5.34 1.42
N ALA A 78 10.74 -4.63 0.61
CA ALA A 78 10.22 -5.12 -0.65
C ALA A 78 10.00 -3.96 -1.63
N THR A 79 10.13 -4.23 -2.92
CA THR A 79 9.97 -3.21 -3.98
C THR A 79 8.52 -2.73 -4.05
N TYR A 80 7.54 -3.64 -3.94
CA TYR A 80 6.12 -3.32 -4.10
C TYR A 80 5.61 -2.20 -3.16
N PRO A 81 5.80 -2.27 -1.83
CA PRO A 81 5.40 -1.17 -0.94
C PRO A 81 6.13 0.14 -1.25
N LEU A 82 7.44 0.11 -1.49
CA LEU A 82 8.23 1.32 -1.75
C LEU A 82 7.83 2.02 -3.06
N ILE A 83 7.56 1.27 -4.13
CA ILE A 83 7.06 1.82 -5.40
C ILE A 83 5.71 2.50 -5.18
N ASN A 84 4.80 1.88 -4.42
CA ASN A 84 3.51 2.51 -4.11
C ASN A 84 3.69 3.76 -3.24
N ALA A 85 4.58 3.75 -2.24
CA ALA A 85 4.87 4.92 -1.44
C ALA A 85 5.42 6.09 -2.28
N ALA A 86 6.37 5.82 -3.19
CA ALA A 86 6.90 6.82 -4.13
C ALA A 86 5.80 7.39 -5.04
N THR A 87 4.94 6.52 -5.56
CA THR A 87 3.80 6.92 -6.41
C THR A 87 2.84 7.84 -5.66
N LEU A 88 2.52 7.51 -4.41
CA LEU A 88 1.60 8.29 -3.58
C LEU A 88 2.18 9.66 -3.22
N ALA A 89 3.48 9.73 -2.91
CA ALA A 89 4.18 11.01 -2.72
C ALA A 89 4.08 11.90 -3.96
N PHE A 90 4.31 11.33 -5.15
CA PHE A 90 4.20 12.07 -6.41
C PHE A 90 2.76 12.58 -6.64
N LEU A 91 1.76 11.70 -6.47
CA LEU A 91 0.35 12.06 -6.60
C LEU A 91 -0.13 13.10 -5.58
N ASN A 92 0.57 13.23 -4.45
CA ASN A 92 0.29 14.20 -3.42
C ASN A 92 1.11 15.50 -3.56
N GLY A 93 1.82 15.69 -4.67
CA GLY A 93 2.58 16.92 -4.94
C GLY A 93 3.93 17.00 -4.21
N CYS A 94 4.49 15.86 -3.78
CA CYS A 94 5.77 15.78 -3.09
C CYS A 94 6.85 15.12 -3.98
N PRO A 95 7.36 15.81 -5.04
CA PRO A 95 8.25 15.20 -6.03
C PRO A 95 9.62 14.81 -5.46
N ASP A 96 10.18 15.58 -4.53
CA ASP A 96 11.47 15.26 -3.91
C ASP A 96 11.40 13.96 -3.09
N GLU A 97 10.31 13.81 -2.33
CA GLU A 97 10.05 12.60 -1.56
C GLU A 97 9.79 11.39 -2.47
N ALA A 98 9.01 11.58 -3.54
CA ALA A 98 8.81 10.54 -4.55
C ALA A 98 10.14 10.10 -5.18
N SER A 99 11.01 11.06 -5.50
CA SER A 99 12.33 10.80 -6.09
C SER A 99 13.25 10.07 -5.11
N ARG A 100 13.25 10.46 -3.83
CA ARG A 100 14.00 9.79 -2.77
C ARG A 100 13.55 8.34 -2.59
N LEU A 101 12.24 8.10 -2.54
CA LEU A 101 11.67 6.76 -2.40
C LEU A 101 11.93 5.89 -3.64
N ALA A 102 11.82 6.45 -4.84
CA ALA A 102 12.16 5.75 -6.08
C ALA A 102 13.65 5.35 -6.11
N ARG A 103 14.56 6.21 -5.66
CA ARG A 103 15.98 5.84 -5.51
C ARG A 103 16.20 4.73 -4.48
N ALA A 104 15.42 4.72 -3.40
CA ALA A 104 15.48 3.64 -2.41
C ALA A 104 15.03 2.28 -3.01
N VAL A 105 14.06 2.27 -3.92
CA VAL A 105 13.68 1.07 -4.68
C VAL A 105 14.86 0.56 -5.52
N LEU A 106 15.54 1.45 -6.26
CA LEU A 106 16.69 1.07 -7.08
C LEU A 106 17.84 0.51 -6.21
N ALA A 107 18.17 1.17 -5.11
CA ALA A 107 19.20 0.69 -4.19
C ALA A 107 18.84 -0.68 -3.57
N LEU A 108 17.55 -0.95 -3.33
CA LEU A 108 17.05 -2.23 -2.84
C LEU A 108 17.17 -3.34 -3.89
N LEU A 109 16.99 -3.03 -5.17
CA LEU A 109 17.23 -3.96 -6.26
C LEU A 109 18.73 -4.27 -6.41
N ASP A 110 19.56 -3.24 -6.40
CA ASP A 110 21.02 -3.37 -6.57
C ASP A 110 21.68 -4.20 -5.47
N ASN A 111 21.15 -4.14 -4.24
CA ASN A 111 21.71 -4.87 -3.10
C ASN A 111 21.22 -6.32 -2.97
N GLY A 112 20.19 -6.73 -3.73
CA GLY A 112 19.62 -8.08 -3.71
C GLY A 112 18.93 -8.50 -2.40
N ASN A 113 18.81 -7.61 -1.41
CA ASN A 113 18.22 -7.87 -0.09
C ASN A 113 16.73 -7.51 -0.06
N HIS A 114 15.96 -8.12 -0.96
CA HIS A 114 14.50 -7.94 -1.04
C HIS A 114 13.79 -9.29 -1.20
N GLU A 115 12.54 -9.33 -0.76
CA GLU A 115 11.64 -10.45 -1.06
C GLU A 115 11.53 -10.65 -2.58
N PRO A 116 11.59 -11.90 -3.08
CA PRO A 116 11.41 -12.18 -4.50
C PRO A 116 10.12 -11.55 -5.02
N GLU A 117 10.20 -10.87 -6.17
CA GLU A 117 9.00 -10.32 -6.77
C GLU A 117 8.01 -11.45 -7.11
N THR A 118 6.75 -11.26 -6.73
CA THR A 118 5.68 -12.17 -7.15
C THR A 118 5.53 -12.04 -8.66
N ARG A 119 5.62 -13.15 -9.40
CA ARG A 119 5.44 -13.13 -10.86
C ARG A 119 4.11 -12.45 -11.19
N TYR A 120 4.18 -11.32 -11.89
CA TYR A 120 3.02 -10.50 -12.25
C TYR A 120 1.97 -11.23 -13.11
N TRP A 121 2.33 -12.39 -13.67
CA TRP A 121 1.55 -13.15 -14.66
C TRP A 121 1.03 -14.51 -14.19
N LEU A 122 1.13 -14.86 -12.90
CA LEU A 122 0.61 -16.13 -12.36
C LEU A 122 -0.65 -15.93 -11.51
#